data_AF-A0A6G3TLF3-F1
#
_entry.id   AF-A0A6G3TLF3-F1
#
_cell.length_a   1.000
_cell.length_b   1.000
_cell.length_c   1.000
_cell.angle_alpha   90.00
_cell.angle_beta   90.00
_cell.angle_gamma   90.00
#
_symmetry.space_group_name_H-M   'P 1'
#
loop_
_entity.id
_entity.type
_entity.pdbx_description
1 polymer ?
#
loop_
_entity_poly.entity_id
_entity_poly.type
_entity_poly.pdbx_seq_one_letter_code
_entity_poly.pdbx_strand_id
1 'polypeptide(L)' 'GVLGRPVHLTEPPPQEGALPRRHVRVELAVRADHRAVEVARRVRAAVSEAVADRPSVAVVVTRTDVG' A
#
# COMPACT_ATOMS: atom_id res chain seq x y z
N GLY A 1 -5.90 14.52 16.77
CA GLY A 1 -6.66 13.27 16.66
C GLY A 1 -5.94 12.37 15.68
N VAL A 2 -5.39 11.25 16.14
CA VAL A 2 -4.72 10.29 15.26
C VAL A 2 -5.80 9.57 14.44
N LEU A 3 -5.98 9.99 13.18
CA LEU A 3 -6.93 9.37 12.26
C LEU A 3 -6.59 7.88 12.12
N GLY A 4 -7.61 7.05 12.29
CA GLY A 4 -7.50 5.61 12.40
C GLY A 4 -6.75 4.97 11.23
N ARG A 5 -5.88 4.02 11.60
CA ARG A 5 -5.17 3.02 10.76
C ARG A 5 -4.89 3.45 9.31
N PRO A 6 -3.64 3.85 8.98
CA PRO A 6 -3.23 4.33 7.65
C PRO A 6 -3.15 3.21 6.57
N VAL A 7 -3.82 2.08 6.77
CA VAL A 7 -3.77 0.93 5.85
C VAL A 7 -5.16 0.33 5.72
N HIS A 8 -5.72 0.44 4.51
CA HIS A 8 -6.95 -0.22 4.10
C HIS A 8 -6.59 -1.36 3.16
N LEU A 9 -6.88 -2.62 3.54
CA LEU A 9 -6.75 -3.77 2.66
C LEU A 9 -8.13 -4.16 2.14
N THR A 10 -8.30 -4.18 0.83
CA THR A 10 -9.48 -4.71 0.15
C THR A 10 -9.09 -5.94 -0.65
N GLU A 11 -9.79 -7.06 -0.44
CA GLU A 11 -9.76 -8.19 -1.37
C GLU A 11 -10.81 -7.90 -2.46
N PRO A 12 -10.40 -7.64 -3.72
CA PRO A 12 -11.38 -7.47 -4.79
C PRO A 12 -12.11 -8.79 -5.06
N PRO A 13 -13.37 -8.75 -5.53
CA PRO A 13 -14.09 -9.95 -5.92
C PRO A 13 -13.30 -10.69 -7.02
N PRO A 14 -13.34 -12.04 -7.05
CA PRO A 14 -12.65 -12.81 -8.09
C PRO A 14 -13.22 -12.39 -9.45
N GLN A 15 -12.42 -11.67 -10.25
CA GLN A 15 -12.77 -11.39 -11.63
C GLN A 15 -12.44 -12.62 -12.46
N GLU A 16 -13.34 -13.07 -13.31
CA GLU A 16 -13.07 -14.11 -14.32
C GLU A 16 -11.89 -13.65 -15.18
N GLY A 17 -10.71 -14.22 -14.94
CA GLY A 17 -9.45 -13.84 -15.61
C GLY A 17 -8.46 -13.03 -14.76
N ALA A 18 -8.76 -12.68 -13.51
CA ALA A 18 -7.75 -12.13 -12.60
C ALA A 18 -6.68 -13.19 -12.32
N LEU A 19 -5.40 -12.80 -12.43
CA LEU A 19 -4.28 -13.68 -12.12
C LEU A 19 -4.47 -14.31 -10.73
N PRO A 20 -4.15 -15.60 -10.55
CA PRO A 20 -4.35 -16.32 -9.28
C PRO A 20 -3.55 -15.75 -8.09
N ARG A 21 -2.76 -14.69 -8.31
CA ARG A 21 -1.94 -14.07 -7.26
C ARG A 21 -2.73 -12.94 -6.61
N ARG A 22 -2.84 -13.00 -5.28
CA ARG A 22 -3.35 -11.92 -4.43
C ARG A 22 -2.72 -10.57 -4.83
N HIS A 23 -3.53 -9.52 -4.86
CA HIS A 23 -3.09 -8.14 -5.06
C HIS A 23 -3.36 -7.32 -3.80
N VAL A 24 -2.38 -6.53 -3.37
CA VAL A 24 -2.51 -5.63 -2.23
C VAL A 24 -2.31 -4.19 -2.71
N ARG A 25 -3.30 -3.34 -2.47
CA ARG A 25 -3.22 -1.90 -2.70
C ARG A 25 -3.10 -1.19 -1.36
N VAL A 26 -2.08 -0.34 -1.22
CA VAL A 26 -1.86 0.47 -0.01
C VAL A 26 -1.97 1.94 -0.38
N GLU A 27 -2.87 2.63 0.29
CA GLU A 27 -3.06 4.07 0.16
C GLU A 27 -2.54 4.78 1.41
N LEU A 28 -1.67 5.77 1.23
CA LEU A 28 -1.08 6.49 2.35
C LEU A 28 -0.79 7.96 2.03
N ALA A 29 -0.87 8.78 3.06
CA ALA A 29 -0.31 10.14 3.03
C ALA A 29 1.13 10.09 3.55
N VAL A 30 2.02 10.88 2.96
CA VAL A 30 3.41 11.06 3.41
C VAL A 30 3.60 12.48 3.92
N ARG A 31 4.51 12.64 4.88
CA ARG A 31 4.95 13.97 5.28
C ARG A 31 5.89 14.55 4.21
N ALA A 32 5.86 15.87 4.02
CA ALA A 32 6.66 16.57 3.01
C ALA A 32 8.17 16.54 3.28
N ASP A 33 8.58 16.30 4.52
CA ASP A 33 9.98 16.08 4.91
C ASP A 33 10.51 14.70 4.47
N HIS A 34 9.64 13.79 4.02
CA HIS A 34 10.02 12.49 3.48
C HIS A 34 9.88 12.44 1.97
N ARG A 35 10.82 11.78 1.31
CA ARG A 35 10.72 11.53 -0.13
C ARG A 35 9.66 10.45 -0.39
N ALA A 36 8.52 10.85 -0.97
CA ALA A 36 7.38 9.98 -1.22
C ALA A 36 7.73 8.64 -1.89
N VAL A 37 8.64 8.66 -2.89
CA VAL A 37 9.08 7.44 -3.59
C VAL A 37 9.82 6.46 -2.68
N GLU A 38 10.57 6.97 -1.71
CA GLU A 38 11.37 6.16 -0.81
C GLU A 38 10.48 5.48 0.23
N VAL A 39 9.50 6.23 0.76
CA VAL A 39 8.45 5.67 1.61
C VAL A 39 7.67 4.59 0.86
N ALA A 40 7.24 4.88 -0.38
CA ALA A 40 6.50 3.91 -1.19
C ALA A 40 7.30 2.62 -1.45
N ARG A 41 8.61 2.72 -1.73
CA ARG A 41 9.49 1.56 -1.90
C ARG A 41 9.61 0.74 -0.61
N ARG A 42 9.79 1.41 0.52
CA ARG A 42 9.92 0.75 1.83
C ARG A 42 8.63 0.04 2.23
N VAL A 43 7.48 0.69 2.04
CA VAL A 43 6.15 0.10 2.27
C VAL A 43 5.94 -1.11 1.37
N ARG A 44 6.24 -0.99 0.07
CA ARG A 44 6.13 -2.11 -0.88
C ARG A 44 6.94 -3.33 -0.43
N ALA A 45 8.18 -3.12 -0.01
CA ALA A 45 9.03 -4.20 0.50
C ALA A 45 8.45 -4.82 1.78
N ALA A 46 8.10 -4.00 2.77
CA ALA A 46 7.56 -4.47 4.04
C ALA A 46 6.26 -5.29 3.86
N VAL A 47 5.35 -4.85 2.99
CA VAL A 47 4.09 -5.56 2.71
C VAL A 47 4.35 -6.87 1.95
N SER A 48 5.28 -6.87 0.99
CA SER A 48 5.64 -8.09 0.25
C SER A 48 6.23 -9.17 1.16
N GLU A 49 6.94 -8.80 2.22
CA GLU A 49 7.49 -9.75 3.20
C GLU A 49 6.47 -10.18 4.27
N ALA A 50 5.53 -9.30 4.63
CA ALA A 50 4.55 -9.57 5.67
C ALA A 50 3.37 -10.45 5.22
N VAL A 51 3.06 -10.44 3.91
CA VAL A 51 1.91 -11.16 3.37
C VAL A 51 2.37 -12.45 2.69
N ALA A 52 1.81 -13.58 3.13
CA ALA A 52 2.04 -14.88 2.53
C ALA A 52 1.72 -14.88 1.02
N ASP A 53 2.30 -15.84 0.30
CA ASP A 53 2.07 -16.05 -1.14
C ASP A 53 2.62 -14.95 -2.08
N ARG A 54 3.41 -14.01 -1.54
CA ARG A 54 4.12 -12.97 -2.30
C ARG A 54 3.19 -12.24 -3.29
N PRO A 55 2.23 -11.46 -2.76
CA PRO A 55 1.27 -10.77 -3.61
C PRO A 55 1.94 -9.71 -4.48
N SER A 56 1.25 -9.30 -5.54
CA SER A 56 1.61 -8.05 -6.20
C SER A 56 1.17 -6.88 -5.32
N VAL A 57 2.05 -5.89 -5.11
CA VAL A 57 1.78 -4.74 -4.23
C VAL A 57 1.84 -3.44 -5.01
N ALA A 58 0.74 -2.68 -4.95
CA ALA A 58 0.64 -1.31 -5.46
C ALA A 58 0.58 -0.34 -4.27
N VAL A 59 1.39 0.72 -4.32
CA VAL A 59 1.38 1.79 -3.30
C VAL A 59 0.97 3.09 -3.96
N VAL A 60 -0.08 3.71 -3.44
CA VAL A 60 -0.62 4.99 -3.93
C VAL A 60 -0.42 6.04 -2.84
N VAL A 61 0.35 7.07 -3.16
CA VAL A 61 0.46 8.24 -2.31
C VAL A 61 -0.71 9.16 -2.65
N THR A 62 -1.59 9.38 -1.68
CA THR A 62 -2.81 10.17 -1.88
C THR A 62 -2.63 11.63 -1.50
N ARG A 63 -1.62 11.94 -0.66
CA ARG A 63 -1.30 13.30 -0.24
C ARG A 63 0.13 13.40 0.28
N THR A 64 0.67 14.61 0.19
CA THR A 64 1.86 15.00 0.93
C THR A 64 1.49 16.12 1.90
N ASP A 65 1.57 15.89 3.21
CA ASP A 65 1.20 16.86 4.23
C ASP A 65 2.43 17.60 4.76
N VAL A 66 2.32 18.91 4.95
CA VAL A 66 3.26 19.68 5.77
C VAL A 66 2.90 19.44 7.24
N GLY A 67 3.87 18.95 8.01
CA GLY A 67 3.70 18.67 9.44
C GLY A 67 3.47 19.91 10.27
#